data_AF-A0A353CTM4-F1
#
_entry.id   AF-A0A353CTM4-F1
#
_cell.length_a   1.000
_cell.length_b   1.000
_cell.length_c   1.000
_cell.angle_alpha   90.00
_cell.angle_beta   90.00
_cell.angle_gamma   90.00
#
_symmetry.space_group_name_H-M   'P 1'
#
loop_
_entity.id
_entity.type
_entity.pdbx_description
1 polymer ?
#
loop_
_entity_poly.entity_id
_entity_poly.type
_entity_poly.pdbx_seq_one_letter_code
_entity_poly.pdbx_strand_id
1 'polypeptide(L)' 'MNRKPLIIVTAGDPGGIGPEITASAVAFPALRRACAVAVIGCRRA' A
#
# COMPACT_ATOMS: atom_id res chain seq x y z
N MET A 1 11.17 21.22 6.64
CA MET A 1 10.69 19.88 7.03
C MET A 1 10.40 19.08 5.76
N ASN A 2 11.22 18.09 5.40
CA ASN A 2 10.98 17.28 4.19
C ASN A 2 10.14 16.05 4.54
N ARG A 3 8.82 16.22 4.55
CA ARG A 3 7.89 15.11 4.85
C ARG A 3 7.67 14.30 3.59
N LYS A 4 7.86 12.98 3.68
CA LYS A 4 7.57 12.05 2.58
C LYS A 4 6.10 12.22 2.14
N PRO A 5 5.81 12.16 0.83
CA PRO A 5 4.44 12.18 0.36
C PRO A 5 3.65 11.02 0.95
N LEU A 6 2.42 11.28 1.37
CA LEU A 6 1.48 10.24 1.78
C LEU A 6 0.68 9.80 0.56
N ILE A 7 0.77 8.53 0.20
CA ILE A 7 0.00 7.93 -0.89
C ILE A 7 -1.04 6.99 -0.29
N ILE A 8 -2.29 7.20 -0.68
CA ILE A 8 -3.39 6.31 -0.36
C ILE A 8 -3.54 5.30 -1.49
N VAL A 9 -3.52 4.01 -1.16
CA VAL A 9 -3.70 2.91 -2.12
C VAL A 9 -4.99 2.18 -1.77
N THR A 10 -5.90 2.05 -2.72
CA THR A 10 -7.08 1.20 -2.58
C THR A 10 -6.70 -0.24 -2.91
N ALA A 11 -7.04 -1.21 -2.05
CA ALA A 11 -6.71 -2.62 -2.27
C ALA A 11 -7.43 -3.24 -3.48
N GLY A 12 -8.52 -2.62 -3.95
CA GLY A 12 -9.32 -3.11 -5.07
C GLY A 12 -10.32 -4.19 -4.65
N ASP A 13 -10.66 -5.06 -5.59
CA ASP A 13 -11.55 -6.21 -5.38
C ASP A 13 -10.84 -7.29 -4.53
N PRO A 14 -11.42 -7.70 -3.38
CA PRO A 14 -10.88 -8.78 -2.57
C PRO A 14 -10.82 -10.15 -3.27
N GLY A 15 -11.62 -10.40 -4.30
CA GLY A 15 -11.57 -11.63 -5.10
C GLY A 15 -10.48 -11.64 -6.18
N GLY A 16 -9.80 -10.50 -6.39
CA GLY A 16 -8.65 -10.37 -7.28
C GLY A 16 -7.32 -10.41 -6.54
N ILE A 17 -6.22 -10.12 -7.25
CA ILE A 17 -4.85 -10.16 -6.70
C ILE A 17 -4.36 -8.83 -6.08
N GLY A 18 -5.22 -7.81 -6.07
CA GLY A 18 -4.88 -6.46 -5.61
C GLY A 18 -4.38 -6.40 -4.16
N PRO A 19 -5.05 -7.09 -3.20
CA PRO A 19 -4.59 -7.16 -1.82
C PRO A 19 -3.17 -7.73 -1.66
N GLU A 20 -2.84 -8.81 -2.35
CA GLU A 20 -1.55 -9.51 -2.25
C GLU A 20 -0.42 -8.69 -2.87
N ILE A 21 -0.68 -8.08 -4.04
CA ILE A 21 0.28 -7.19 -4.68
C ILE A 21 0.52 -5.95 -3.80
N THR A 22 -0.53 -5.38 -3.22
CA THR A 22 -0.42 -4.23 -2.32
C THR A 22 0.36 -4.57 -1.05
N ALA A 23 0.09 -5.74 -0.44
CA ALA A 23 0.81 -6.24 0.72
C ALA A 23 2.30 -6.49 0.43
N SER A 24 2.61 -7.04 -0.74
CA SER A 24 3.99 -7.22 -1.22
C SER A 24 4.67 -5.87 -1.42
N ALA A 25 4.02 -4.92 -2.11
CA ALA A 25 4.53 -3.59 -2.39
C ALA A 25 4.97 -2.84 -1.11
N VAL A 26 4.16 -2.86 -0.05
CA VAL A 26 4.49 -2.19 1.23
C VAL A 26 5.65 -2.82 1.99
N ALA A 27 6.05 -4.05 1.65
CA ALA A 27 7.25 -4.68 2.19
C ALA A 27 8.54 -4.22 1.47
N PHE A 28 8.45 -3.66 0.25
CA PHE A 28 9.65 -3.24 -0.48
C PHE A 28 10.35 -2.02 0.15
N PRO A 29 11.66 -2.11 0.45
CA PRO A 29 12.41 -1.00 1.02
C PRO A 29 12.43 0.25 0.14
N ALA A 30 12.40 0.08 -1.19
CA ALA A 30 12.37 1.20 -2.13
C ALA A 30 11.12 2.06 -1.96
N LEU A 31 9.95 1.44 -1.76
CA LEU A 31 8.68 2.14 -1.57
C LEU A 31 8.71 2.96 -0.27
N ARG A 32 9.21 2.35 0.83
CA ARG A 32 9.35 3.01 2.13
C ARG A 32 10.33 4.18 2.12
N ARG A 33 11.33 4.16 1.23
CA ARG A 33 12.24 5.29 1.03
C ARG A 33 11.57 6.44 0.27
N ALA A 34 10.75 6.12 -0.73
CA ALA A 34 10.09 7.10 -1.58
C ALA A 34 8.89 7.81 -0.91
N CYS A 35 8.04 7.09 -0.19
CA CYS A 35 6.79 7.63 0.35
C CYS A 35 6.34 6.96 1.66
N ALA A 36 5.35 7.57 2.31
CA ALA A 36 4.51 6.90 3.30
C ALA A 36 3.26 6.36 2.58
N VAL A 37 2.84 5.13 2.91
CA VAL A 37 1.70 4.48 2.27
C VAL A 37 0.63 4.15 3.30
N ALA A 38 -0.62 4.46 2.98
CA ALA A 38 -1.79 3.98 3.70
C ALA A 38 -2.68 3.17 2.76
N VAL A 39 -3.02 1.94 3.15
CA VAL A 39 -3.86 1.05 2.36
C VAL A 39 -5.29 1.12 2.87
N ILE A 40 -6.24 1.35 1.96
CA ILE A 40 -7.68 1.32 2.23
C ILE A 40 -8.27 0.08 1.57
N GLY A 41 -8.81 -0.80 2.39
CA GLY A 41 -9.37 -2.08 1.96
C GLY A 41 -9.86 -2.91 3.15
N CYS A 42 -10.28 -4.14 2.90
CA CYS A 42 -10.73 -5.06 3.94
C CYS A 42 -9.52 -5.74 4.62
N ARG A 43 -9.43 -5.65 5.94
CA ARG A 43 -8.34 -6.29 6.72
C ARG A 43 -8.54 -7.80 6.90
N ARG A 44 -9.76 -8.30 6.71
CA ARG A 44 -10.18 -9.69 7.01
C ARG A 44 -10.79 -10.41 5.81
N ALA A 45 -10.66 -9.84 4.61
CA ALA A 45 -11.11 -10.52 3.41
C ALA A 45 -10.31 -11.81 3.20
#